data_AF-A0A942L4I2-F1
#
_entry.id   AF-A0A942L4I2-F1
#
_cell.length_a   1.000
_cell.length_b   1.000
_cell.length_c   1.000
_cell.angle_alpha   90.00
_cell.angle_beta   90.00
_cell.angle_gamma   90.00
#
_symmetry.space_group_name_H-M   'P 1'
#
loop_
_entity.id
_entity.type
_entity.pdbx_description
1 polymer ?
#
loop_
_entity_poly.entity_id
_entity_poly.type
_entity_poly.pdbx_seq_one_letter_code
_entity_poly.pdbx_strand_id
1 'polypeptide(L)' 'MKYEIAAELGIPVHQGSEDYWGHVSSRDCGAVGGHMVRKMIEMAERSLVNKQGTY' A
#
# COMPACT_ATOMS: atom_id res chain seq x y z
N MET A 1 -0.01 2.80 5.81
CA MET A 1 0.04 1.92 4.62
C MET A 1 0.99 2.37 3.49
N LYS A 2 0.82 3.54 2.84
CA LYS A 2 1.71 3.93 1.71
C LYS A 2 3.19 4.01 2.10
N TYR A 3 3.51 4.68 3.22
CA TYR A 3 4.89 4.80 3.71
C TYR A 3 5.42 3.51 4.33
N GLU A 4 4.56 2.71 4.97
CA GLU A 4 4.94 1.39 5.49
C GLU A 4 5.39 0.47 4.35
N ILE A 5 4.60 0.42 3.26
CA ILE A 5 4.95 -0.37 2.07
C ILE A 5 6.20 0.19 1.41
N ALA A 6 6.36 1.51 1.37
CA ALA A 6 7.57 2.11 0.81
C ALA A 6 8.81 1.77 1.66
N ALA A 7 8.69 1.76 2.99
CA ALA A 7 9.74 1.31 3.89
C ALA A 7 10.03 -0.18 3.74
N GLU A 8 9.00 -1.03 3.58
CA GLU A 8 9.16 -2.47 3.26
C GLU A 8 9.92 -2.68 1.94
N LEU A 9 9.71 -1.81 0.95
CA LEU A 9 10.36 -1.86 -0.36
C LEU A 9 11.71 -1.12 -0.39
N GLY A 10 12.15 -0.54 0.72
CA GLY A 10 13.43 0.19 0.81
C GLY A 10 13.44 1.51 0.01
N ILE A 11 12.27 2.07 -0.28
CA ILE A 11 12.15 3.33 -1.03
C ILE A 11 12.37 4.49 -0.05
N PRO A 12 13.31 5.42 -0.33
CA PRO A 12 13.70 6.49 0.60
C PRO A 12 12.68 7.64 0.59
N VAL A 13 11.44 7.34 0.97
CA VAL A 13 10.35 8.31 1.08
C VAL A 13 9.96 8.45 2.53
N HIS A 14 9.75 9.70 2.93
CA HIS A 14 9.42 10.05 4.31
C HIS A 14 8.10 10.82 4.33
N GLN A 15 7.33 10.61 5.39
CA GLN A 15 6.09 11.36 5.61
C GLN A 15 6.47 12.78 6.05
N GLY A 16 6.29 13.75 5.16
CA GLY A 16 6.68 15.15 5.38
C GLY A 16 5.58 16.12 4.96
N SER A 17 5.84 17.42 5.12
CA SER A 17 4.94 18.49 4.67
C SER A 17 4.80 18.56 3.15
N GLU A 18 5.80 18.09 2.41
CA GLU A 18 5.77 17.93 0.97
C GLU A 18 5.86 16.44 0.61
N ASP A 19 4.73 15.86 0.23
CA ASP A 19 4.61 14.47 -0.25
C ASP A 19 5.11 14.35 -1.70
N TYR A 20 6.35 14.75 -1.96
CA TYR A 20 6.92 14.79 -3.30
C TYR A 20 7.74 13.53 -3.61
N TRP A 21 7.20 12.68 -4.48
CA TRP A 21 7.85 11.45 -4.97
C TRP A 21 8.44 11.62 -6.38
N GLY A 22 8.61 12.85 -6.87
CA GLY A 22 9.07 13.08 -8.24
C GLY A 22 10.52 12.65 -8.52
N HIS A 23 11.32 12.42 -7.47
CA HIS A 23 12.66 11.84 -7.56
C HIS A 23 12.66 10.31 -7.51
N VAL A 24 11.52 9.68 -7.25
CA VAL A 24 11.34 8.22 -7.17
C VAL A 24 10.99 7.70 -8.57
N SER A 25 11.55 6.55 -8.95
CA SER A 25 11.26 5.98 -10.27
C SER A 25 9.78 5.59 -10.39
N SER A 26 9.20 5.72 -11.58
CA SER A 26 7.80 5.31 -11.81
C SER A 26 7.57 3.83 -11.48
N ARG A 27 8.61 3.00 -11.60
CA ARG A 27 8.59 1.58 -11.21
C ARG A 27 8.39 1.43 -9.71
N ASP A 28 9.11 2.19 -8.89
CA ASP A 28 9.04 2.09 -7.43
C ASP A 28 7.73 2.67 -6.90
N CYS A 29 7.28 3.80 -7.46
CA CYS A 29 5.95 4.35 -7.20
C CYS A 29 4.84 3.33 -7.54
N GLY A 30 4.97 2.67 -8.69
CA GLY A 30 4.05 1.61 -9.13
C GLY A 30 4.08 0.40 -8.21
N ALA A 31 5.25 0.00 -7.72
CA ALA A 31 5.39 -1.10 -6.76
C ALA A 31 4.65 -0.77 -5.45
N VAL A 32 4.83 0.43 -4.89
CA VAL A 32 4.09 0.83 -3.68
C VAL A 32 2.59 0.81 -3.91
N GLY A 33 2.12 1.42 -4.99
CA GLY A 33 0.69 1.45 -5.33
C GLY A 33 0.11 0.05 -5.55
N GLY A 34 0.82 -0.84 -6.24
CA GLY A 34 0.40 -2.21 -6.47
C GLY A 34 0.32 -3.04 -5.18
N HIS A 35 1.29 -2.87 -4.28
CA HIS A 35 1.27 -3.52 -2.97
C HIS A 35 0.11 -3.01 -2.10
N MET A 36 -0.22 -1.72 -2.18
CA MET A 36 -1.40 -1.16 -1.50
C MET A 36 -2.68 -1.81 -1.99
N VAL A 37 -2.87 -1.92 -3.31
CA VAL A 37 -4.06 -2.55 -3.89
C VAL A 37 -4.17 -4.01 -3.49
N ARG A 38 -3.06 -4.76 -3.53
CA ARG A 38 -3.05 -6.16 -3.10
C ARG A 38 -3.49 -6.32 -1.63
N LYS A 39 -2.93 -5.52 -0.71
CA LYS A 39 -3.33 -5.55 0.70
C LYS A 39 -4.81 -5.16 0.88
N MET A 40 -5.33 -4.20 0.11
CA MET A 40 -6.75 -3.83 0.15
C MET A 40 -7.67 -4.97 -0.31
N ILE A 41 -7.29 -5.71 -1.35
CA ILE A 41 -8.03 -6.88 -1.82
C ILE A 41 -8.04 -7.96 -0.74
N GLU A 42 -6.89 -8.29 -0.14
CA GLU A 42 -6.80 -9.27 0.94
C GLU A 42 -7.68 -8.87 2.14
N MET A 43 -7.71 -7.59 2.51
CA MET A 43 -8.58 -7.09 3.58
C MET A 43 -10.06 -7.19 3.22
N ALA A 44 -10.42 -6.90 1.97
CA ALA A 44 -11.78 -7.03 1.48
C ALA A 44 -12.24 -8.50 1.48
N GLU A 45 -11.41 -9.42 0.98
CA GLU A 45 -11.66 -10.87 1.01
C GLU A 45 -11.87 -11.38 2.45
N ARG A 46 -10.99 -11.00 3.38
CA ARG A 46 -11.14 -11.34 4.81
C ARG A 46 -12.44 -10.77 5.39
N SER A 47 -12.80 -9.55 5.03
CA SER A 47 -14.04 -8.91 5.49
C SER A 47 -15.28 -9.60 4.93
N LEU A 48 -15.23 -10.10 3.70
CA LEU A 48 -16.31 -10.86 3.08
C LEU A 48 -16.47 -12.24 3.73
N VAL A 49 -15.37 -12.94 4.01
CA VAL A 49 -15.38 -14.22 4.75
C VAL A 49 -16.00 -14.02 6.14
N ASN A 50 -15.60 -12.95 6.86
CA ASN A 50 -16.16 -12.65 8.18
C ASN A 50 -17.65 -12.28 8.13
N LYS A 51 -18.12 -11.64 7.05
CA LYS A 51 -19.55 -11.35 6.84
C LYS A 51 -20.37 -12.60 6.52
N GLN A 52 -19.80 -13.62 5.88
CA GLN A 52 -20.50 -14.88 5.58
C GLN A 52 -20.62 -15.82 6.78
N GLY A 53 -19.77 -15.68 7.81
CA GLY A 53 -19.83 -16.49 9.04
C GLY A 53 -20.86 -16.03 10.09
N THR A 54 -21.68 -15.03 9.79
CA THR A 54 -22.70 -14.50 10.70
C THR A 54 -24.11 -14.89 10.21
N TYR A 55 -24.44 -16.17 10.24
CA TYR A 55 -25.81 -16.70 10.12
C TYR A 55 -25.95 -17.96 10.97
#